data_AF-A0A093XL44-F1
#
_entry.id   AF-A0A093XL44-F1
#
_cell.length_a   1.000
_cell.length_b   1.000
_cell.length_c   1.000
_cell.angle_alpha   90.00
_cell.angle_beta   90.00
_cell.angle_gamma   90.00
#
_symmetry.space_group_name_H-M   'P 1'
#
loop_
_entity.id
_entity.type
_entity.pdbx_description
1 polymer ?
#
loop_
_entity_poly.entity_id
_entity_poly.type
_entity_poly.pdbx_seq_one_letter_code
_entity_poly.pdbx_strand_id
1 'polypeptide(L)'
;MKLHRQGLDFSKHLSHLTRSGTNRSTTYIHHWEAKPRIMDGHYLLRHQTWLLFRNPAAYEMALETIDLRVCPGWYSGSFYVAKWVTQHPNWRPEIAGPPRLTRMLAFRASHLDNAELNSSCPNCTGLTKCEYCPTEFQLDAKNFNGHGVALVITRWLDLGEGRNLQDDWFRSHLWCYKGPPMLSRAGSIRAAYEGRHINIEKLLTPRYKTEMLRHSTHAYRANALAHDSAPATGCLGNSIQAIEKK
;
A
#
# COMPACT_ATOMS: atom_id res chain seq x y z
N MET A 1 -22.68 -15.12 4.94
CA MET A 1 -22.20 -15.41 6.32
C MET A 1 -23.33 -15.68 7.34
N LYS A 2 -24.53 -16.15 6.94
CA LYS A 2 -25.64 -16.44 7.89
C LYS A 2 -25.31 -17.48 8.97
N LEU A 3 -24.30 -18.33 8.74
CA LEU A 3 -23.89 -19.43 9.63
C LEU A 3 -23.10 -18.99 10.88
N HIS A 4 -22.48 -17.80 10.91
CA HIS A 4 -21.68 -17.35 12.06
C HIS A 4 -22.51 -17.03 13.32
N ARG A 5 -23.83 -16.94 13.19
CA ARG A 5 -24.75 -16.58 14.28
C ARG A 5 -25.23 -17.76 15.11
N GLN A 6 -24.85 -18.98 14.72
CA GLN A 6 -25.25 -20.20 15.42
C GLN A 6 -24.23 -20.62 16.51
N GLY A 7 -23.29 -19.74 16.87
CA GLY A 7 -22.25 -20.05 17.86
C GLY A 7 -21.17 -21.02 17.36
N LEU A 8 -21.13 -21.30 16.06
CA LEU A 8 -20.13 -22.15 15.45
C LEU A 8 -18.79 -21.39 15.32
N ASP A 9 -17.68 -22.03 15.71
CA ASP A 9 -16.33 -21.50 15.51
C ASP A 9 -15.87 -21.78 14.08
N PHE A 10 -15.63 -20.70 13.32
CA PHE A 10 -15.15 -20.76 11.94
C PHE A 10 -13.69 -20.34 11.79
N SER A 11 -12.94 -20.22 12.88
CA SER A 11 -11.54 -19.79 12.86
C SER A 11 -10.70 -20.65 11.91
N LYS A 12 -10.96 -21.96 11.84
CA LYS A 12 -10.32 -22.89 10.88
C LYS A 12 -10.62 -22.56 9.40
N HIS A 13 -11.81 -22.05 9.10
CA HIS A 13 -12.16 -21.67 7.73
C HIS A 13 -11.51 -20.33 7.35
N LEU A 14 -11.40 -19.40 8.30
CA LEU A 14 -10.74 -18.11 8.08
C LEU A 14 -9.26 -18.26 7.73
N SER A 15 -8.57 -19.28 8.26
CA SER A 15 -7.18 -19.55 7.85
C SER A 15 -7.03 -19.92 6.38
N HIS A 16 -8.04 -20.55 5.76
CA HIS A 16 -8.02 -20.83 4.32
C HIS A 16 -8.23 -19.58 3.45
N LEU A 17 -8.84 -18.54 4.03
CA LEU A 17 -9.03 -17.24 3.38
C LEU A 17 -7.83 -16.31 3.57
N THR A 18 -6.88 -16.67 4.44
CA THR A 18 -5.61 -15.97 4.55
C THR A 18 -4.80 -16.19 3.28
N ARG A 19 -4.38 -15.11 2.63
CA ARG A 19 -3.56 -15.18 1.41
C ARG A 19 -2.40 -14.22 1.50
N SER A 20 -1.30 -14.59 0.85
CA SER A 20 -0.17 -13.72 0.63
C SER A 20 0.40 -13.94 -0.77
N GLY A 21 1.17 -12.97 -1.26
CA GLY A 21 1.79 -13.06 -2.56
C GLY A 21 2.97 -12.11 -2.69
N THR A 22 3.86 -12.41 -3.63
CA THR A 22 4.99 -11.55 -3.98
C THR A 22 5.02 -11.32 -5.48
N ASN A 23 4.90 -10.06 -5.89
CA ASN A 23 5.05 -9.60 -7.26
C ASN A 23 6.37 -8.84 -7.40
N ARG A 24 7.00 -8.95 -8.57
CA ARG A 24 8.23 -8.23 -8.89
C ARG A 24 7.92 -7.11 -9.87
N SER A 25 8.38 -5.92 -9.56
CA SER A 25 8.51 -4.81 -10.48
C SER A 25 10.00 -4.60 -10.80
N THR A 26 10.28 -3.83 -11.84
CA THR A 26 11.63 -3.37 -12.17
C THR A 26 12.21 -2.47 -11.07
N THR A 27 11.35 -1.74 -10.35
CA THR A 27 11.76 -0.73 -9.36
C THR A 27 11.57 -1.16 -7.90
N TYR A 28 10.68 -2.13 -7.62
CA TYR A 28 10.39 -2.59 -6.27
C TYR A 28 9.92 -4.05 -6.23
N ILE A 29 9.97 -4.64 -5.03
CA ILE A 29 9.32 -5.92 -4.73
C ILE A 29 8.05 -5.61 -3.95
N HIS A 30 6.92 -6.10 -4.45
CA HIS A 30 5.62 -5.95 -3.82
C HIS A 30 5.26 -7.26 -3.13
N HIS A 31 5.31 -7.28 -1.80
CA HIS A 31 4.72 -8.35 -1.01
C HIS A 31 3.40 -7.89 -0.41
N TRP A 32 2.44 -8.79 -0.29
CA TRP A 32 1.17 -8.49 0.36
C TRP A 32 0.64 -9.69 1.14
N GLU A 33 -0.18 -9.39 2.14
CA GLU A 33 -0.88 -10.36 2.98
C GLU A 33 -2.29 -9.85 3.26
N ALA A 34 -3.27 -10.76 3.24
CA ALA A 34 -4.64 -10.52 3.66
C ALA A 34 -5.02 -11.57 4.71
N LYS A 35 -5.46 -11.12 5.89
CA LYS A 35 -5.87 -11.96 7.01
C LYS A 35 -7.27 -11.57 7.49
N PRO A 36 -8.29 -12.42 7.30
CA PRO A 36 -9.62 -12.13 7.77
C PRO A 36 -9.81 -12.54 9.23
N ARG A 37 -10.77 -11.89 9.89
CA ARG A 37 -11.22 -12.17 11.25
C ARG A 37 -12.71 -11.90 11.35
N ILE A 38 -13.40 -12.57 12.27
CA ILE A 38 -14.78 -12.23 12.62
C ILE A 38 -14.80 -11.79 14.08
N MET A 39 -15.36 -10.61 14.33
CA MET A 39 -15.48 -10.01 15.65
C MET A 39 -16.86 -9.40 15.78
N ASP A 40 -17.60 -9.76 16.83
CA ASP A 40 -18.94 -9.25 17.12
C ASP A 40 -19.91 -9.34 15.92
N GLY A 41 -19.76 -10.39 15.10
CA GLY A 41 -20.58 -10.62 13.91
C GLY A 41 -20.13 -9.85 12.66
N HIS A 42 -19.12 -8.99 12.76
CA HIS A 42 -18.52 -8.27 11.63
C HIS A 42 -17.37 -9.05 11.01
N TYR A 43 -17.27 -9.01 9.68
CA TYR A 43 -16.15 -9.56 8.92
C TYR A 43 -15.08 -8.49 8.74
N LEU A 44 -14.02 -8.61 9.53
CA LEU A 44 -12.89 -7.70 9.51
C LEU A 44 -11.77 -8.28 8.65
N LEU A 45 -11.08 -7.42 7.90
CA LEU A 45 -9.94 -7.80 7.08
C LEU A 45 -8.76 -6.91 7.41
N ARG A 46 -7.64 -7.51 7.80
CA ARG A 46 -6.35 -6.82 7.76
C ARG A 46 -5.66 -7.16 6.47
N HIS A 47 -5.20 -6.14 5.77
CA HIS A 47 -4.36 -6.30 4.62
C HIS A 47 -3.08 -5.49 4.80
N GLN A 48 -1.95 -6.13 4.57
CA GLN A 48 -0.64 -5.53 4.73
C GLN A 48 0.10 -5.62 3.40
N THR A 49 0.69 -4.50 3.00
CA THR A 49 1.45 -4.37 1.76
C THR A 49 2.84 -3.88 2.10
N TRP A 50 3.86 -4.50 1.52
CA TRP A 50 5.25 -4.11 1.63
C TRP A 50 5.79 -3.82 0.23
N LEU A 51 6.35 -2.63 0.07
CA LEU A 51 7.01 -2.17 -1.15
C LEU A 51 8.49 -2.01 -0.83
N LEU A 52 9.29 -3.03 -1.14
CA LEU A 52 10.73 -3.01 -0.93
C LEU A 52 11.43 -2.42 -2.15
N PHE A 53 12.00 -1.22 -2.00
CA PHE A 53 12.83 -0.59 -3.00
C PHE A 53 14.30 -0.71 -2.61
N ARG A 54 15.14 -1.03 -3.59
CA ARG A 54 16.59 -1.16 -3.36
C ARG A 54 17.35 0.14 -3.57
N ASN A 55 16.85 0.97 -4.48
CA ASN A 55 17.44 2.24 -4.81
C ASN A 55 16.53 3.35 -4.30
N PRO A 56 17.02 4.22 -3.40
CA PRO A 56 16.26 5.37 -2.94
C PRO A 56 15.77 6.30 -4.04
N ALA A 57 16.55 6.49 -5.11
CA ALA A 57 16.13 7.31 -6.24
C ALA A 57 14.90 6.72 -6.98
N ALA A 58 14.61 5.43 -6.79
CA ALA A 58 13.44 4.80 -7.39
C ALA A 58 12.14 5.08 -6.62
N TYR A 59 12.19 5.63 -5.40
CA TYR A 59 10.98 5.92 -4.60
C TYR A 59 10.06 6.89 -5.33
N GLU A 60 10.59 8.03 -5.77
CA GLU A 60 9.78 9.14 -6.29
C GLU A 60 9.03 8.73 -7.56
N MET A 61 9.77 8.22 -8.54
CA MET A 61 9.21 7.77 -9.83
C MET A 61 8.23 6.60 -9.65
N ALA A 62 8.54 5.64 -8.77
CA ALA A 62 7.66 4.50 -8.59
C ALA A 62 6.40 4.88 -7.82
N LEU A 63 6.49 5.67 -6.74
CA LEU A 63 5.34 6.04 -5.92
C LEU A 63 4.28 6.82 -6.70
N GLU A 64 4.64 7.53 -7.76
CA GLU A 64 3.67 8.18 -8.66
C GLU A 64 2.78 7.19 -9.44
N THR A 65 3.27 5.97 -9.67
CA THR A 65 2.63 4.99 -10.56
C THR A 65 2.10 3.75 -9.85
N ILE A 66 2.43 3.54 -8.57
CA ILE A 66 1.99 2.35 -7.82
C ILE A 66 0.52 2.47 -7.46
N ASP A 67 -0.28 1.54 -8.01
CA ASP A 67 -1.66 1.33 -7.62
C ASP A 67 -1.76 0.51 -6.31
N LEU A 68 -2.03 1.20 -5.20
CA LEU A 68 -2.10 0.60 -3.86
C LEU A 68 -3.51 0.20 -3.41
N ARG A 69 -4.55 0.55 -4.18
CA ARG A 69 -5.99 0.30 -3.92
C ARG A 69 -6.37 0.19 -2.44
N VAL A 70 -5.99 1.16 -1.59
CA VAL A 70 -6.26 1.08 -0.15
C VAL A 70 -7.77 0.96 0.12
N CYS A 71 -8.55 1.81 -0.54
CA CYS A 71 -9.99 1.67 -0.73
C CYS A 71 -10.45 2.62 -1.85
N PRO A 72 -11.70 2.54 -2.35
CA PRO A 72 -12.20 3.42 -3.40
C PRO A 72 -12.00 4.91 -3.10
N GLY A 73 -12.31 5.34 -1.87
CA GLY A 73 -12.18 6.74 -1.45
C GLY A 73 -10.74 7.29 -1.41
N TRP A 74 -9.71 6.44 -1.49
CA TRP A 74 -8.30 6.85 -1.52
C TRP A 74 -7.62 6.60 -2.88
N TYR A 75 -8.34 5.96 -3.81
CA TYR A 75 -7.84 5.58 -5.13
C TYR A 75 -8.19 6.63 -6.21
N SER A 76 -8.69 7.82 -5.84
CA SER A 76 -9.04 8.85 -6.83
C SER A 76 -7.80 9.50 -7.45
N GLY A 77 -7.25 8.84 -8.47
CA GLY A 77 -6.45 9.50 -9.49
C GLY A 77 -7.30 10.53 -10.25
N SER A 78 -6.65 11.59 -10.70
CA SER A 78 -7.22 12.82 -11.26
C SER A 78 -8.21 12.64 -12.43
N PHE A 79 -8.21 11.49 -13.10
CA PHE A 79 -9.03 11.25 -14.30
C PHE A 79 -10.51 10.94 -14.04
N TYR A 80 -10.91 10.47 -12.85
CA TYR A 80 -12.31 10.09 -12.58
C TYR A 80 -13.05 11.00 -11.59
N VAL A 81 -12.32 11.90 -10.92
CA VAL A 81 -12.91 12.94 -10.07
C VAL A 81 -13.86 13.83 -10.89
N ALA A 82 -13.54 14.13 -12.14
CA ALA A 82 -14.36 15.00 -13.01
C ALA A 82 -15.78 14.43 -13.28
N LYS A 83 -15.92 13.11 -13.45
CA LYS A 83 -17.23 12.46 -13.71
C LYS A 83 -18.04 12.21 -12.42
N TRP A 84 -17.37 12.15 -11.28
CA TRP A 84 -18.00 11.93 -9.97
C TRP A 84 -18.47 13.25 -9.32
N VAL A 85 -17.66 14.30 -9.41
CA VAL A 85 -18.03 15.66 -8.97
C VAL A 85 -19.27 16.16 -9.71
N THR A 86 -19.42 15.82 -10.99
CA THR A 86 -20.62 16.16 -11.79
C THR A 86 -21.87 15.39 -11.36
N GLN A 87 -21.75 14.20 -10.75
CA GLN A 87 -22.88 13.41 -10.25
C GLN A 87 -23.24 13.71 -8.79
N HIS A 88 -22.33 14.35 -8.04
CA HIS A 88 -22.49 14.69 -6.63
C HIS A 88 -22.00 16.12 -6.34
N PRO A 89 -22.72 17.16 -6.80
CA PRO A 89 -22.25 18.55 -6.79
C PRO A 89 -22.11 19.19 -5.40
N ASN A 90 -22.72 18.61 -4.36
CA ASN A 90 -22.60 19.10 -2.98
C ASN A 90 -21.33 18.60 -2.27
N TRP A 91 -20.47 17.90 -2.99
CA TRP A 91 -19.32 17.23 -2.44
C TRP A 91 -18.05 18.06 -2.64
N ARG A 92 -17.32 18.33 -1.54
CA ARG A 92 -16.16 19.23 -1.56
C ARG A 92 -15.02 18.63 -2.37
N PRO A 93 -14.50 19.32 -3.40
CA PRO A 93 -13.45 18.81 -4.29
C PRO A 93 -12.03 18.85 -3.70
N GLU A 94 -11.87 18.99 -2.39
CA GLU A 94 -10.55 19.06 -1.71
C GLU A 94 -9.75 17.74 -1.80
N ILE A 95 -10.27 16.70 -2.45
CA ILE A 95 -9.61 15.42 -2.70
C ILE A 95 -8.80 15.43 -4.03
N ALA A 96 -8.84 16.51 -4.81
CA ALA A 96 -8.16 16.62 -6.11
C ALA A 96 -6.66 17.01 -6.06
N GLY A 97 -5.93 16.54 -5.04
CA GLY A 97 -4.46 16.59 -5.02
C GLY A 97 -3.84 15.29 -5.55
N PRO A 98 -2.51 15.21 -5.78
CA PRO A 98 -1.83 13.91 -5.99
C PRO A 98 -2.31 12.92 -4.92
N PRO A 99 -2.55 11.64 -5.27
CA PRO A 99 -3.28 10.72 -4.41
C PRO A 99 -2.65 10.76 -3.03
N ARG A 100 -3.39 11.29 -2.06
CA ARG A 100 -2.89 11.70 -0.74
C ARG A 100 -1.92 10.66 -0.16
N LEU A 101 -2.21 9.38 -0.38
CA LEU A 101 -1.38 8.23 -0.03
C LEU A 101 0.07 8.22 -0.60
N THR A 102 0.28 8.49 -1.89
CA THR A 102 1.63 8.43 -2.51
C THR A 102 2.54 9.51 -1.94
N ARG A 103 1.98 10.71 -1.71
CA ARG A 103 2.66 11.79 -1.00
C ARG A 103 2.95 11.43 0.46
N MET A 104 2.01 10.80 1.15
CA MET A 104 2.24 10.31 2.52
C MET A 104 3.35 9.26 2.57
N LEU A 105 3.43 8.38 1.56
CA LEU A 105 4.50 7.39 1.43
C LEU A 105 5.85 8.02 1.13
N ALA A 106 5.90 9.05 0.28
CA ALA A 106 7.12 9.80 0.02
C ALA A 106 7.63 10.48 1.30
N PHE A 107 6.75 11.17 2.04
CA PHE A 107 7.09 11.72 3.36
C PHE A 107 7.57 10.63 4.31
N ARG A 108 6.89 9.48 4.34
CA ARG A 108 7.27 8.36 5.19
C ARG A 108 8.67 7.84 4.85
N ALA A 109 9.02 7.75 3.57
CA ALA A 109 10.35 7.38 3.10
C ALA A 109 11.41 8.40 3.52
N SER A 110 11.15 9.70 3.37
CA SER A 110 12.11 10.76 3.71
C SER A 110 12.38 10.89 5.20
N HIS A 111 11.50 10.37 6.07
CA HIS A 111 11.68 10.43 7.52
C HIS A 111 12.41 9.23 8.10
N LEU A 112 12.87 8.26 7.28
CA LEU A 112 13.43 7.00 7.78
C LEU A 112 14.56 7.21 8.80
N ASP A 113 15.49 8.11 8.49
CA ASP A 113 16.67 8.39 9.32
C ASP A 113 16.46 9.56 10.31
N ASN A 114 15.25 10.11 10.38
CA ASN A 114 14.89 11.19 11.30
C ASN A 114 13.87 10.69 12.33
N ALA A 115 14.35 10.29 13.51
CA ALA A 115 13.52 9.70 14.57
C ALA A 115 12.35 10.60 14.99
N GLU A 116 12.57 11.92 15.06
CA GLU A 116 11.53 12.88 15.42
C GLU A 116 10.41 12.87 14.37
N LEU A 117 10.73 13.13 13.11
CA LEU A 117 9.75 13.14 12.02
C LEU A 117 9.10 11.77 11.79
N ASN A 118 9.84 10.68 12.01
CA ASN A 118 9.31 9.32 11.90
C ASN A 118 8.21 9.07 12.94
N SER A 119 8.32 9.69 14.13
CA SER A 119 7.34 9.52 15.21
C SER A 119 6.21 10.55 15.21
N SER A 120 6.44 11.77 14.73
CA SER A 120 5.51 12.90 14.93
C SER A 120 5.01 13.59 13.66
N CYS A 121 5.49 13.21 12.45
CA CYS A 121 5.08 13.91 11.23
C CYS A 121 3.55 13.86 11.02
N PRO A 122 2.84 15.01 10.99
CA PRO A 122 1.38 15.04 10.88
C PRO A 122 0.87 14.54 9.52
N ASN A 123 1.74 14.47 8.52
CA ASN A 123 1.37 14.06 7.17
C ASN A 123 1.46 12.55 6.96
N CYS A 124 2.33 11.82 7.66
CA CYS A 124 2.53 10.41 7.38
C CYS A 124 2.41 9.50 8.61
N THR A 125 2.36 10.04 9.84
CA THR A 125 2.21 9.28 11.10
C THR A 125 0.77 9.11 11.53
N GLY A 126 0.58 8.13 12.41
CA GLY A 126 -0.70 7.83 13.00
C GLY A 126 -1.60 6.96 12.13
N LEU A 127 -2.81 6.76 12.64
CA LEU A 127 -3.86 6.01 11.98
C LEU A 127 -4.70 6.96 11.14
N THR A 128 -4.80 6.66 9.85
CA THR A 128 -5.68 7.39 8.93
C THR A 128 -6.97 6.61 8.72
N LYS A 129 -8.10 7.31 8.74
CA LYS A 129 -9.42 6.73 8.45
C LYS A 129 -9.91 7.22 7.08
N CYS A 130 -10.58 6.36 6.33
CA CYS A 130 -11.36 6.79 5.17
C CYS A 130 -12.62 7.51 5.62
N GLU A 131 -12.99 8.57 4.92
CA GLU A 131 -14.21 9.33 5.19
C GLU A 131 -15.46 8.68 4.55
N TYR A 132 -15.29 7.68 3.68
CA TYR A 132 -16.36 7.09 2.86
C TYR A 132 -16.73 5.67 3.24
N CYS A 133 -15.72 4.83 3.47
CA CYS A 133 -15.92 3.44 3.80
C CYS A 133 -15.27 3.13 5.14
N PRO A 134 -15.68 2.05 5.83
CA PRO A 134 -15.11 1.62 7.10
C PRO A 134 -13.72 1.00 6.88
N THR A 135 -12.75 1.85 6.52
CA THR A 135 -11.35 1.51 6.31
C THR A 135 -10.47 2.42 7.14
N GLU A 136 -9.53 1.82 7.85
CA GLU A 136 -8.42 2.49 8.53
C GLU A 136 -7.11 1.99 7.95
N PHE A 137 -6.07 2.83 7.93
CA PHE A 137 -4.74 2.40 7.54
C PHE A 137 -3.66 3.19 8.24
N GLN A 138 -2.47 2.59 8.32
CA GLN A 138 -1.27 3.17 8.87
C GLN A 138 -0.10 2.90 7.93
N LEU A 139 0.81 3.87 7.84
CA LEU A 139 2.05 3.77 7.08
C LEU A 139 3.23 3.55 8.02
N ASP A 140 4.19 2.75 7.54
CA ASP A 140 5.46 2.51 8.20
C ASP A 140 6.59 2.49 7.15
N ALA A 141 7.84 2.63 7.60
CA ALA A 141 9.03 2.44 6.80
C ALA A 141 10.05 1.63 7.58
N LYS A 142 10.60 0.60 6.93
CA LYS A 142 11.57 -0.29 7.54
C LYS A 142 12.82 -0.38 6.68
N ASN A 143 13.96 -0.13 7.30
CA ASN A 143 15.25 -0.36 6.68
C ASN A 143 15.53 -1.87 6.63
N PHE A 144 15.86 -2.40 5.45
CA PHE A 144 16.27 -3.78 5.22
C PHE A 144 17.80 -3.88 5.07
N ASN A 145 18.54 -3.00 5.75
CA ASN A 145 19.99 -2.85 5.66
C ASN A 145 20.40 -2.68 4.19
N GLY A 146 21.54 -3.24 3.78
CA GLY A 146 22.03 -3.20 2.39
C GLY A 146 21.09 -3.78 1.31
N HIS A 147 19.87 -4.19 1.66
CA HIS A 147 18.84 -4.62 0.72
C HIS A 147 17.80 -3.53 0.38
N GLY A 148 17.90 -2.35 0.99
CA GLY A 148 17.05 -1.19 0.70
C GLY A 148 16.02 -0.89 1.78
N VAL A 149 14.94 -0.22 1.41
CA VAL A 149 13.89 0.25 2.34
C VAL A 149 12.54 -0.29 1.89
N ALA A 150 11.79 -0.84 2.85
CA ALA A 150 10.42 -1.24 2.64
C ALA A 150 9.47 -0.18 3.18
N LEU A 151 8.58 0.32 2.32
CA LEU A 151 7.40 1.06 2.76
C LEU A 151 6.27 0.06 3.04
N VAL A 152 5.63 0.22 4.19
CA VAL A 152 4.61 -0.72 4.67
C VAL A 152 3.29 0.02 4.82
N ILE A 153 2.23 -0.59 4.29
CA ILE A 153 0.86 -0.11 4.42
C ILE A 153 0.10 -1.20 5.13
N THR A 154 -0.39 -0.92 6.33
CA THR A 154 -1.31 -1.81 7.03
C THR A 154 -2.68 -1.17 6.99
N ARG A 155 -3.65 -1.85 6.37
CA ARG A 155 -5.05 -1.42 6.35
C ARG A 155 -5.93 -2.42 7.07
N TRP A 156 -6.94 -1.90 7.76
CA TRP A 156 -8.00 -2.65 8.43
C TRP A 156 -9.33 -2.22 7.81
N LEU A 157 -10.08 -3.19 7.31
CA LEU A 157 -11.39 -2.98 6.72
C LEU A 157 -12.42 -3.67 7.60
N ASP A 158 -13.53 -2.99 7.84
CA ASP A 158 -14.74 -3.63 8.30
C ASP A 158 -15.65 -3.82 7.07
N LEU A 159 -15.89 -5.06 6.68
CA LEU A 159 -16.72 -5.43 5.53
C LEU A 159 -18.17 -5.70 5.94
N GLY A 160 -18.51 -5.40 7.19
CA GLY A 160 -19.86 -5.51 7.75
C GLY A 160 -20.19 -6.94 8.14
N GLU A 161 -21.47 -7.17 8.40
CA GLU A 161 -21.94 -8.43 8.99
C GLU A 161 -22.08 -9.57 7.98
N GLY A 162 -21.84 -9.31 6.69
CA GLY A 162 -21.86 -10.35 5.66
C GLY A 162 -23.20 -11.04 5.45
N ARG A 163 -24.30 -10.40 5.89
CA ARG A 163 -25.67 -10.93 5.73
C ARG A 163 -26.12 -10.90 4.27
N ASN A 164 -25.71 -9.87 3.54
CA ASN A 164 -26.10 -9.59 2.17
C ASN A 164 -24.94 -8.90 1.43
N LEU A 165 -24.71 -9.25 0.16
CA LEU A 165 -23.76 -8.52 -0.70
C LEU A 165 -24.28 -7.13 -1.11
N GLN A 166 -25.57 -6.87 -0.91
CA GLN A 166 -26.18 -5.57 -1.11
C GLN A 166 -26.10 -4.66 0.11
N ASP A 167 -25.48 -5.10 1.20
CA ASP A 167 -25.28 -4.31 2.40
C ASP A 167 -24.37 -3.11 2.10
N ASP A 168 -24.80 -1.92 2.51
CA ASP A 168 -24.09 -0.66 2.28
C ASP A 168 -22.67 -0.67 2.86
N TRP A 169 -22.46 -1.35 3.99
CA TRP A 169 -21.16 -1.48 4.63
C TRP A 169 -20.18 -2.20 3.72
N PHE A 170 -20.57 -3.35 3.16
CA PHE A 170 -19.75 -4.08 2.18
C PHE A 170 -19.61 -3.30 0.87
N ARG A 171 -20.73 -2.79 0.35
CA ARG A 171 -20.75 -2.10 -0.94
C ARG A 171 -19.92 -0.82 -0.93
N SER A 172 -19.77 -0.13 0.21
CA SER A 172 -18.94 1.07 0.34
C SER A 172 -17.47 0.84 -0.03
N HIS A 173 -17.00 -0.40 -0.02
CA HIS A 173 -15.65 -0.79 -0.46
C HIS A 173 -15.55 -1.04 -1.97
N LEU A 174 -16.66 -0.97 -2.70
CA LEU A 174 -16.71 -1.12 -4.15
C LEU A 174 -16.63 0.24 -4.83
N TRP A 175 -15.91 0.29 -5.96
CA TRP A 175 -15.66 1.51 -6.72
C TRP A 175 -16.91 2.25 -7.22
N CYS A 176 -18.04 1.55 -7.38
CA CYS A 176 -19.29 2.09 -7.90
C CYS A 176 -20.35 2.38 -6.84
N TYR A 177 -19.96 2.44 -5.56
CA TYR A 177 -20.90 2.71 -4.48
C TYR A 177 -21.41 4.15 -4.52
N LYS A 178 -22.74 4.33 -4.61
CA LYS A 178 -23.41 5.64 -4.70
C LYS A 178 -24.18 6.03 -3.44
N GLY A 179 -24.07 5.24 -2.37
CA GLY A 179 -24.78 5.51 -1.12
C GLY A 179 -24.04 6.50 -0.23
N PRO A 180 -24.60 6.80 0.95
CA PRO A 180 -23.99 7.75 1.90
C PRO A 180 -22.68 7.20 2.50
N PRO A 181 -21.79 8.06 3.01
CA PRO A 181 -20.59 7.63 3.73
C PRO A 181 -20.90 6.74 4.94
N MET A 182 -20.13 5.67 5.10
CA MET A 182 -20.23 4.77 6.25
C MET A 182 -19.29 5.25 7.36
N LEU A 183 -19.85 5.89 8.38
CA LEU A 183 -19.09 6.50 9.45
C LEU A 183 -18.74 5.49 10.55
N SER A 184 -17.43 5.32 10.80
CA SER A 184 -16.90 4.63 11.98
C SER A 184 -16.11 5.59 12.86
N ARG A 185 -15.97 5.26 14.16
CA ARG A 185 -15.09 6.00 15.07
C ARG A 185 -13.63 5.70 14.69
N ALA A 186 -12.79 6.72 14.58
CA ALA A 186 -11.37 6.51 14.28
C ALA A 186 -10.71 5.61 15.34
N GLY A 187 -10.01 4.58 14.87
CA GLY A 187 -9.37 3.55 15.69
C GLY A 187 -10.24 2.36 16.03
N SER A 188 -11.56 2.39 15.77
CA SER A 188 -12.45 1.32 16.22
C SER A 188 -12.22 0.02 15.46
N ILE A 189 -11.92 0.10 14.16
CA ILE A 189 -11.76 -1.09 13.31
C ILE A 189 -10.44 -1.79 13.62
N ARG A 190 -9.35 -1.03 13.68
CA ARG A 190 -8.05 -1.52 14.13
C ARG A 190 -8.14 -2.13 15.52
N ALA A 191 -8.78 -1.45 16.47
CA ALA A 191 -8.91 -1.95 17.84
C ALA A 191 -9.73 -3.25 17.91
N ALA A 192 -10.80 -3.36 17.12
CA ALA A 192 -11.59 -4.59 17.03
C ALA A 192 -10.77 -5.75 16.42
N TYR A 193 -9.97 -5.48 15.39
CA TYR A 193 -9.16 -6.51 14.74
C TYR A 193 -7.98 -6.96 15.61
N GLU A 194 -7.23 -6.01 16.16
CA GLU A 194 -5.90 -6.26 16.75
C GLU A 194 -5.92 -6.30 18.28
N GLY A 195 -6.98 -5.78 18.92
CA GLY A 195 -7.05 -5.55 20.36
C GLY A 195 -6.41 -4.23 20.80
N ARG A 196 -6.10 -4.10 22.10
CA ARG A 196 -5.64 -2.83 22.72
C ARG A 196 -4.16 -2.50 22.50
N HIS A 197 -3.32 -3.47 22.15
CA HIS A 197 -1.88 -3.27 21.92
C HIS A 197 -1.41 -4.01 20.68
N ILE A 198 -0.76 -3.28 19.77
CA ILE A 198 -0.11 -3.84 18.60
C ILE A 198 1.37 -3.54 18.68
N ASN A 199 2.18 -4.58 18.53
CA ASN A 199 3.58 -4.39 18.21
C ASN A 199 3.75 -4.47 16.70
N ILE A 200 3.90 -3.31 16.05
CA ILE A 200 4.04 -3.20 14.59
C ILE A 200 5.29 -3.95 14.11
N GLU A 201 6.35 -4.01 14.92
CA GLU A 201 7.57 -4.78 14.59
C GLU A 201 7.30 -6.28 14.44
N LYS A 202 6.27 -6.80 15.11
CA LYS A 202 5.87 -8.21 15.00
C LYS A 202 4.99 -8.51 13.78
N LEU A 203 4.58 -7.48 13.02
CA LEU A 203 3.78 -7.68 11.82
C LEU A 203 4.61 -8.21 10.64
N LEU A 204 5.92 -7.92 10.61
CA LEU A 204 6.84 -8.52 9.65
C LEU A 204 7.33 -9.88 10.18
N THR A 205 6.70 -10.95 9.73
CA THR A 205 7.17 -12.29 10.09
C THR A 205 8.54 -12.58 9.44
N PRO A 206 9.39 -13.40 10.07
CA PRO A 206 10.66 -13.84 9.46
C PRO A 206 10.46 -14.45 8.07
N ARG A 207 9.35 -15.18 7.87
CA ARG A 207 8.96 -15.75 6.58
C ARG A 207 8.86 -14.67 5.49
N TYR A 208 8.21 -13.54 5.77
CA TYR A 208 8.01 -12.48 4.78
C TYR A 208 9.32 -11.77 4.46
N LYS A 209 10.17 -11.56 5.47
CA LYS A 209 11.54 -11.08 5.27
C LYS A 209 12.30 -12.03 4.33
N THR A 210 12.22 -13.34 4.57
CA THR A 210 12.88 -14.34 3.71
C THR A 210 12.30 -14.35 2.29
N GLU A 211 10.98 -14.32 2.10
CA GLU A 211 10.37 -14.30 0.77
C GLU A 211 10.80 -13.05 -0.02
N MET A 212 10.69 -11.85 0.57
CA MET A 212 11.14 -10.61 -0.08
C MET A 212 12.63 -10.64 -0.43
N LEU A 213 13.49 -11.13 0.47
CA LEU A 213 14.93 -11.18 0.25
C LEU A 213 15.36 -12.28 -0.74
N ARG A 214 14.76 -13.47 -0.70
CA ARG A 214 15.01 -14.54 -1.69
C ARG A 214 14.72 -14.06 -3.10
N HIS A 215 13.64 -13.32 -3.26
CA HIS A 215 13.29 -12.78 -4.56
C HIS A 215 14.16 -11.60 -4.97
N SER A 216 14.88 -11.00 -4.02
CA SER A 216 15.80 -9.91 -4.29
C SER A 216 17.11 -10.37 -4.96
N THR A 217 17.70 -11.46 -4.51
CA THR A 217 19.01 -11.93 -4.99
C THR A 217 18.98 -12.41 -6.45
N HIS A 218 17.86 -12.96 -6.92
CA HIS A 218 17.73 -13.45 -8.30
C HIS A 218 17.69 -12.35 -9.37
N ALA A 219 17.08 -11.19 -9.08
CA ALA A 219 17.00 -10.10 -10.07
C ALA A 219 18.37 -9.43 -10.33
N TYR A 220 19.27 -9.47 -9.33
CA TYR A 220 20.60 -8.89 -9.47
C TYR A 220 21.55 -9.76 -10.31
N ARG A 221 21.47 -11.09 -10.17
CA ARG A 221 22.26 -12.01 -11.02
C ARG A 221 21.89 -11.88 -12.50
N ALA A 222 20.61 -11.67 -12.82
CA ALA A 222 20.18 -11.47 -14.20
C ALA A 222 20.68 -10.14 -14.80
N ASN A 223 20.64 -9.04 -14.03
CA ASN A 223 21.12 -7.74 -14.51
C ASN A 223 22.66 -7.63 -14.56
N ALA A 224 23.37 -8.26 -13.63
CA ALA A 224 24.84 -8.31 -13.66
C ALA A 224 25.34 -9.10 -14.89
N LEU A 225 24.71 -10.23 -15.22
CA LEU A 225 25.04 -11.02 -16.41
C LEU A 225 24.67 -10.30 -17.73
N ALA A 226 23.66 -9.42 -17.72
CA ALA A 226 23.28 -8.61 -18.88
C ALA A 226 24.21 -7.40 -19.12
N HIS A 227 24.84 -6.86 -18.07
CA HIS A 227 25.84 -5.80 -18.21
C HIS A 227 27.21 -6.31 -18.66
N ASP A 228 27.58 -7.55 -18.30
CA ASP A 228 28.84 -8.18 -18.73
C ASP A 228 28.82 -8.74 -20.16
N SER A 229 27.69 -8.63 -20.87
CA SER A 229 27.51 -9.14 -22.25
C SER A 229 27.37 -8.05 -23.31
N ALA A 230 27.62 -6.78 -22.97
CA ALA A 230 27.72 -5.71 -23.97
C ALA A 230 29.13 -5.69 -24.60
N PRO A 231 29.28 -5.91 -25.92
CA PRO A 231 30.57 -5.78 -26.59
C PRO A 231 30.99 -4.30 -26.63
N ALA A 232 32.23 -4.02 -26.26
CA ALA A 232 32.86 -2.72 -26.41
C ALA A 232 32.89 -2.31 -27.88
N THR A 233 31.98 -1.44 -28.30
CA THR A 233 32.10 -0.73 -29.57
C THR A 233 33.18 0.34 -29.41
N GLY A 234 34.35 0.06 -30.00
CA GLY A 234 35.50 0.95 -30.02
C GLY A 234 35.15 2.29 -30.68
N CYS A 235 35.37 3.37 -29.95
CA CYS A 235 35.45 4.72 -30.50
C CYS A 235 36.69 4.82 -31.41
N LEU A 236 36.48 4.90 -32.72
CA LEU A 236 37.45 5.51 -33.62
C LEU A 236 37.26 7.02 -33.54
N GLY A 237 38.30 7.70 -33.06
CA GLY A 237 38.37 9.15 -33.04
C GLY A 237 38.46 9.74 -34.44
N ASN A 238 38.08 11.01 -34.56
CA ASN A 238 38.74 11.95 -35.46
C ASN A 238 38.53 13.38 -34.95
N SER A 239 39.65 13.89 -34.42
CA SER A 239 40.25 15.21 -34.56
C SER A 239 39.36 16.40 -34.97
N ILE A 240 39.31 17.34 -34.03
CA ILE A 240 39.03 18.77 -34.21
C ILE A 240 40.08 19.38 -35.15
N GLN A 241 39.64 20.07 -36.21
CA GLN A 241 40.37 21.19 -36.79
C GLN A 241 39.47 22.42 -36.77
N ALA A 242 40.11 23.54 -36.50
CA ALA A 242 39.53 24.81 -36.12
C ALA A 242 39.56 25.83 -37.28
N ILE A 243 38.81 26.94 -37.11
CA ILE A 243 38.99 28.26 -37.74
C ILE A 243 38.50 28.29 -39.21
N GLU A 244 37.67 29.23 -39.69
CA GLU A 244 37.83 30.69 -39.67
C GLU A 244 36.55 31.45 -40.08
N LYS A 245 36.56 32.75 -39.75
CA LYS A 245 35.60 33.81 -40.05
C LYS A 245 35.27 33.98 -41.55
N LYS A 246 33.99 34.19 -41.88
CA LYS A 246 33.43 35.45 -42.40
C LYS A 246 31.91 35.38 -42.53
#